data_AF-A0A248TG27-F1
#
_entry.id   AF-A0A248TG27-F1
#
_cell.length_a   1.000
_cell.length_b   1.000
_cell.length_c   1.000
_cell.angle_alpha   90.00
_cell.angle_beta   90.00
_cell.angle_gamma   90.00
#
_symmetry.space_group_name_H-M   'P 1'
#
loop_
_entity.id
_entity.type
_entity.pdbx_description
1 polymer ?
#
loop_
_entity_poly.entity_id
_entity_poly.type
_entity_poly.pdbx_seq_one_letter_code
_entity_poly.pdbx_strand_id
1 'polypeptide(L)'
;MVFWYPFYAHHANFQTEGEGVRESERLALLGGALSAIGSIIVVIGLFDQLEEDEEGITESESEGILSLESFRLALLGSIIVAAGESIGTASIIKGIREDEIISREEAREKNIAKTNMTNIQTQLQYMQEELNQLKNITSTLQQENYLMRTELYHFYRYLQIK
;
A
#
# COMPACT_ATOMS: atom_id res chain seq x y z
N MET A 1 6.91 -13.73 -35.66
CA MET A 1 6.01 -14.08 -34.55
C MET A 1 5.93 -12.84 -33.67
N VAL A 2 4.87 -12.04 -33.83
CA VAL A 2 4.73 -10.74 -33.15
C VAL A 2 3.90 -10.97 -31.90
N PHE A 3 4.53 -10.86 -30.72
CA PHE A 3 3.84 -10.92 -29.45
C PHE A 3 3.23 -9.54 -29.16
N TRP A 4 1.90 -9.44 -29.33
CA TRP A 4 1.10 -8.38 -28.74
C TRP A 4 0.87 -8.74 -27.26
N TYR A 5 1.37 -7.91 -26.34
CA TYR A 5 0.95 -7.94 -24.94
C TYR A 5 -0.25 -6.99 -24.76
N PRO A 6 -1.32 -7.41 -24.07
CA PRO A 6 -2.48 -6.56 -23.88
C PRO A 6 -2.15 -5.47 -22.87
N PHE A 7 -2.27 -4.23 -23.35
CA PHE A 7 -2.46 -3.04 -22.54
C PHE A 7 -3.88 -3.11 -21.94
N TYR A 8 -4.02 -2.73 -20.66
CA TYR A 8 -5.26 -2.58 -19.88
C TYR A 8 -5.97 -3.83 -19.32
N ALA A 9 -5.70 -4.08 -18.03
CA ALA A 9 -6.74 -4.28 -17.02
C ALA A 9 -6.21 -3.88 -15.62
N HIS A 10 -5.98 -2.58 -15.39
CA HIS A 10 -5.63 -2.04 -14.06
C HIS A 10 -6.64 -1.00 -13.58
N HIS A 11 -7.93 -1.34 -13.71
CA HIS A 11 -9.03 -0.63 -13.03
C HIS A 11 -9.79 -1.60 -12.14
N ALA A 12 -9.09 -2.23 -11.21
CA ALA A 12 -9.68 -2.87 -10.04
C ALA A 12 -8.55 -2.99 -9.01
N ASN A 13 -8.49 -2.05 -8.06
CA ASN A 13 -7.95 -2.20 -6.70
C ASN A 13 -7.63 -0.88 -5.99
N PHE A 14 -7.95 0.27 -6.57
CA PHE A 14 -7.97 1.55 -5.84
C PHE A 14 -9.01 1.63 -4.70
N GLN A 15 -9.75 0.54 -4.41
CA GLN A 15 -10.74 0.50 -3.32
C GLN A 15 -10.25 -0.21 -2.06
N THR A 16 -9.11 -0.92 -2.08
CA THR A 16 -8.60 -1.61 -0.88
C THR A 16 -7.66 -0.75 -0.05
N GLU A 17 -7.15 0.38 -0.60
CA GLU A 17 -6.19 1.31 0.03
C GLU A 17 -6.66 1.92 1.36
N GLY A 18 -7.98 1.94 1.61
CA GLY A 18 -8.55 2.50 2.84
C GLY A 18 -9.22 1.48 3.76
N GLU A 19 -9.45 0.24 3.31
CA GLU A 19 -10.24 -0.72 4.10
C GLU A 19 -9.42 -1.37 5.21
N GLY A 20 -8.18 -1.81 4.95
CA GLY A 20 -7.34 -2.49 5.94
C GLY A 20 -6.91 -1.59 7.11
N VAL A 21 -6.50 -0.35 6.80
CA VAL A 21 -6.13 0.66 7.82
C VAL A 21 -7.36 1.11 8.61
N ARG A 22 -8.51 1.33 7.97
CA ARG A 22 -9.76 1.67 8.68
C ARG A 22 -10.29 0.52 9.52
N GLU A 23 -10.14 -0.71 9.07
CA GLU A 23 -10.58 -1.90 9.82
C GLU A 23 -9.72 -2.10 11.06
N SER A 24 -8.40 -1.89 10.95
CA SER A 24 -7.50 -1.97 12.10
C SER A 24 -7.70 -0.83 13.11
N GLU A 25 -7.97 0.40 12.66
CA GLU A 25 -8.38 1.50 13.54
C GLU A 25 -9.71 1.21 14.26
N ARG A 26 -10.70 0.64 13.57
CA ARG A 26 -11.99 0.25 14.16
C ARG A 26 -11.84 -0.84 15.21
N LEU A 27 -11.00 -1.84 14.97
CA LEU A 27 -10.72 -2.92 15.92
C LEU A 27 -9.91 -2.42 17.14
N ALA A 28 -9.01 -1.45 16.95
CA ALA A 28 -8.32 -0.79 18.05
C ALA A 28 -9.29 0.01 18.94
N LEU A 29 -10.22 0.76 18.34
CA LEU A 29 -11.28 1.47 19.05
C LEU A 29 -12.23 0.50 19.78
N LEU A 30 -12.59 -0.62 19.15
CA LEU A 30 -13.42 -1.66 19.76
C LEU A 30 -12.71 -2.31 20.96
N GLY A 31 -11.41 -2.60 20.84
CA GLY A 31 -10.60 -3.15 21.92
C GLY A 31 -10.50 -2.19 23.11
N GLY A 32 -10.28 -0.90 22.85
CA GLY A 32 -10.28 0.13 23.88
C GLY A 32 -11.65 0.31 24.57
N ALA A 33 -12.74 0.27 23.80
CA ALA A 33 -14.10 0.34 24.35
C ALA A 33 -14.43 -0.87 25.23
N LEU A 34 -14.06 -2.08 24.79
CA LEU A 34 -14.19 -3.31 25.58
C LEU A 34 -13.38 -3.23 26.88
N SER A 35 -12.13 -2.77 26.82
CA SER A 35 -11.30 -2.60 28.02
C SER A 35 -11.90 -1.59 29.01
N ALA A 36 -12.45 -0.49 28.52
CA ALA A 36 -13.14 0.50 29.37
C ALA A 36 -14.39 -0.09 30.03
N ILE A 37 -15.21 -0.83 29.29
CA ILE A 37 -16.41 -1.51 29.82
C ILE A 37 -16.03 -2.56 30.86
N GLY A 38 -15.03 -3.40 30.57
CA GLY A 38 -14.53 -4.39 31.50
C GLY A 38 -14.04 -3.74 32.80
N SER A 39 -13.33 -2.62 32.70
CA SER A 39 -12.85 -1.86 33.86
C SER A 39 -13.99 -1.34 34.74
N ILE A 40 -15.09 -0.84 34.14
CA ILE A 40 -16.28 -0.40 34.87
C ILE A 40 -16.93 -1.58 35.61
N ILE A 41 -17.05 -2.74 34.96
CA ILE A 41 -17.63 -3.94 35.55
C ILE A 41 -16.78 -4.44 36.73
N VAL A 42 -15.44 -4.39 36.62
CA VAL A 42 -14.52 -4.69 37.73
C VAL A 42 -14.77 -3.77 38.91
N VAL A 43 -14.82 -2.46 38.65
CA VAL A 43 -15.04 -1.45 39.70
C VAL A 43 -16.37 -1.69 40.40
N ILE A 44 -17.47 -1.92 39.66
CA ILE A 44 -18.77 -2.22 40.25
C ILE A 44 -18.71 -3.48 41.11
N GLY A 45 -18.10 -4.56 40.62
CA GLY A 45 -17.98 -5.81 41.39
C GLY A 45 -17.14 -5.68 42.66
N LEU A 46 -16.18 -4.75 42.68
CA LEU A 46 -15.37 -4.45 43.88
C LEU A 46 -16.07 -3.51 44.86
N PHE A 47 -16.86 -2.54 44.38
CA PHE A 47 -17.60 -1.60 45.23
C PHE A 47 -18.84 -2.23 45.87
N ASP A 48 -19.54 -3.10 45.14
CA ASP A 48 -20.65 -3.91 45.65
C ASP A 48 -20.21 -4.82 46.81
N GLN A 49 -18.96 -5.30 46.75
CA GLN A 49 -18.33 -6.06 47.82
C GLN A 49 -18.04 -5.21 49.08
N LEU A 50 -17.83 -3.89 48.93
CA LEU A 50 -17.54 -2.99 50.05
C LEU A 50 -18.82 -2.48 50.74
N GLU A 51 -19.94 -2.37 50.03
CA GLU A 51 -21.23 -1.94 50.59
C GLU A 51 -21.87 -3.04 51.48
N GLU A 52 -21.71 -4.33 51.15
CA GLU A 52 -22.18 -5.44 51.98
C GLU A 52 -21.38 -5.63 53.28
N ASP A 53 -20.09 -5.26 53.29
CA ASP A 53 -19.23 -5.38 54.49
C ASP A 53 -19.49 -4.27 55.54
N GLU A 54 -20.15 -3.15 55.18
CA GLU A 54 -20.43 -2.03 56.11
C GLU A 54 -21.79 -2.13 56.85
N GLU A 55 -22.78 -2.89 56.36
CA GLU A 55 -24.10 -3.04 57.02
C GLU A 55 -24.15 -4.13 58.12
N GLY A 56 -23.05 -4.87 58.34
CA GLY A 56 -23.04 -6.11 59.12
C GLY A 56 -22.18 -6.12 60.40
N ILE A 57 -22.25 -5.12 61.29
CA ILE A 57 -21.66 -5.26 62.64
C ILE A 57 -22.68 -5.90 63.59
N THR A 58 -22.87 -7.22 63.49
CA THR A 58 -23.25 -8.07 64.64
C THR A 58 -22.54 -9.40 64.54
N GLU A 59 -21.77 -9.70 65.59
CA GLU A 59 -20.87 -10.84 65.78
C GLU A 59 -21.48 -12.19 65.37
N SER A 60 -20.78 -12.94 64.51
CA SER A 60 -20.64 -14.40 64.58
C SER A 60 -19.55 -14.87 63.62
N GLU A 61 -18.66 -15.71 64.13
CA GLU A 61 -17.62 -16.41 63.38
C GLU A 61 -18.22 -17.10 62.14
N SER A 62 -17.92 -16.56 60.95
CA SER A 62 -18.24 -17.18 59.67
C SER A 62 -17.11 -16.86 58.71
N GLU A 63 -16.42 -17.90 58.24
CA GLU A 63 -15.46 -17.84 57.14
C GLU A 63 -16.03 -17.02 55.98
N GLY A 64 -15.19 -16.16 55.39
CA GLY A 64 -15.57 -15.15 54.40
C GLY A 64 -16.38 -15.72 53.24
N ILE A 65 -17.69 -15.50 53.30
CA ILE A 65 -18.56 -15.66 52.14
C ILE A 65 -18.43 -14.34 51.38
N LEU A 66 -17.40 -14.26 50.53
CA LEU A 66 -17.43 -13.39 49.36
C LEU A 66 -18.83 -13.54 48.74
N SER A 67 -19.57 -12.45 48.54
CA SER A 67 -20.72 -12.51 47.64
C SER A 67 -20.22 -13.04 46.30
N LEU A 68 -20.60 -14.28 46.02
CA LEU A 68 -20.14 -15.04 44.86
C LEU A 68 -20.48 -14.28 43.56
N GLU A 69 -21.50 -13.43 43.62
CA GLU A 69 -21.96 -12.59 42.51
C GLU A 69 -21.01 -11.42 42.25
N SER A 70 -20.59 -10.68 43.28
CA SER A 70 -19.66 -9.54 43.15
C SER A 70 -18.27 -10.01 42.69
N PHE A 71 -17.80 -11.17 43.19
CA PHE A 71 -16.58 -11.82 42.69
C PHE A 71 -16.68 -12.26 41.23
N ARG A 72 -17.81 -12.85 40.82
CA ARG A 72 -18.06 -13.23 39.41
C ARG A 72 -18.12 -12.01 38.51
N LEU A 73 -18.69 -10.91 38.98
CA LEU A 73 -18.77 -9.65 38.24
C LEU A 73 -17.36 -9.08 38.02
N ALA A 74 -16.53 -9.03 39.07
CA ALA A 74 -15.15 -8.59 38.98
C ALA A 74 -14.31 -9.49 38.06
N LEU A 75 -14.50 -10.81 38.13
CA LEU A 75 -13.85 -11.78 37.23
C LEU A 75 -14.28 -11.57 35.77
N LEU A 76 -15.58 -11.37 35.51
CA LEU A 76 -16.11 -11.13 34.18
C LEU A 76 -15.54 -9.83 33.59
N GLY A 77 -15.52 -8.76 34.38
CA GLY A 77 -14.95 -7.48 33.96
C GLY A 77 -13.47 -7.59 33.57
N SER A 78 -12.68 -8.32 34.36
CA SER A 78 -11.24 -8.51 34.08
C SER A 78 -10.97 -9.39 32.86
N ILE A 79 -11.82 -10.38 32.57
CA ILE A 79 -11.77 -11.13 31.30
C ILE A 79 -12.07 -10.21 30.11
N ILE A 80 -13.07 -9.33 30.24
CA ILE A 80 -13.43 -8.37 29.18
C ILE A 80 -12.29 -7.36 28.95
N VAL A 81 -11.61 -6.90 30.01
CA VAL A 81 -10.40 -6.05 29.90
C VAL A 81 -9.32 -6.75 29.08
N ALA A 82 -8.94 -7.96 29.49
CA ALA A 82 -7.87 -8.71 28.84
C ALA A 82 -8.19 -9.00 27.36
N ALA A 83 -9.45 -9.30 27.04
CA ALA A 83 -9.91 -9.50 25.67
C ALA A 83 -9.83 -8.19 24.86
N GLY A 84 -10.27 -7.06 25.42
CA GLY A 84 -10.22 -5.75 24.77
C GLY A 84 -8.78 -5.31 24.44
N GLU A 85 -7.86 -5.46 25.40
CA GLU A 85 -6.45 -5.12 25.21
C GLU A 85 -5.77 -6.02 24.17
N SER A 86 -6.07 -7.32 24.17
CA SER A 86 -5.55 -8.27 23.18
C SER A 86 -6.01 -7.94 21.76
N ILE A 87 -7.30 -7.63 21.57
CA ILE A 87 -7.85 -7.23 20.27
C ILE A 87 -7.23 -5.90 19.81
N GLY A 88 -7.12 -4.93 20.72
CA GLY A 88 -6.56 -3.62 20.39
C GLY A 88 -5.09 -3.69 19.96
N THR A 89 -4.27 -4.43 20.71
CA THR A 89 -2.84 -4.61 20.41
C THR A 89 -2.60 -5.41 19.13
N ALA A 90 -3.33 -6.50 18.91
CA ALA A 90 -3.24 -7.29 17.67
C ALA A 90 -3.58 -6.46 16.43
N SER A 91 -4.55 -5.55 16.56
CA SER A 91 -4.97 -4.66 15.48
C SER A 91 -3.91 -3.63 15.10
N ILE A 92 -3.28 -2.99 16.09
CA ILE A 92 -2.19 -2.03 15.88
C ILE A 92 -1.00 -2.72 15.19
N ILE A 93 -0.66 -3.93 15.63
CA ILE A 93 0.44 -4.72 15.02
C ILE A 93 0.12 -5.09 13.57
N LYS A 94 -1.14 -5.42 13.26
CA LYS A 94 -1.58 -5.70 11.89
C LYS A 94 -1.43 -4.46 10.99
N GLY A 95 -1.88 -3.28 11.45
CA GLY A 95 -1.75 -2.03 10.70
C GLY A 95 -0.29 -1.67 10.40
N ILE A 96 0.60 -1.76 11.39
CA ILE A 96 2.04 -1.48 11.19
C ILE A 96 2.68 -2.41 10.13
N ARG A 97 2.31 -3.69 10.13
CA ARG A 97 2.84 -4.66 9.15
C ARG A 97 2.33 -4.38 7.74
N GLU A 98 1.08 -4.00 7.60
CA GLU A 98 0.49 -3.66 6.30
C GLU A 98 1.17 -2.40 5.72
N ASP A 99 1.36 -1.36 6.53
CA ASP A 99 2.07 -0.13 6.12
C ASP A 99 3.52 -0.41 5.68
N GLU A 100 4.24 -1.28 6.40
CA GLU A 100 5.62 -1.63 6.04
C GLU A 100 5.70 -2.41 4.72
N ILE A 101 4.74 -3.31 4.46
CA ILE A 101 4.67 -4.07 3.21
C ILE A 101 4.37 -3.12 2.04
N ILE A 102 3.38 -2.25 2.18
CA ILE A 102 3.00 -1.27 1.15
C ILE A 102 4.19 -0.38 0.80
N SER A 103 4.88 0.17 1.82
CA SER A 103 6.04 1.04 1.59
C SER A 103 7.18 0.34 0.84
N ARG A 104 7.43 -0.95 1.12
CA ARG A 104 8.43 -1.74 0.38
C ARG A 104 8.00 -2.02 -1.06
N GLU A 105 6.72 -2.31 -1.28
CA GLU A 105 6.16 -2.54 -2.62
C GLU A 105 6.27 -1.26 -3.48
N GLU A 106 5.88 -0.10 -2.94
CA GLU A 106 6.00 1.20 -3.62
C GLU A 106 7.46 1.55 -3.96
N ALA A 107 8.39 1.30 -3.04
CA ALA A 107 9.81 1.52 -3.29
C ALA A 107 10.33 0.60 -4.41
N ARG A 108 9.85 -0.64 -4.46
CA ARG A 108 10.19 -1.60 -5.51
C ARG A 108 9.63 -1.19 -6.86
N GLU A 109 8.36 -0.79 -6.92
CA GLU A 109 7.72 -0.29 -8.14
C GLU A 109 8.42 0.96 -8.68
N LYS A 110 8.78 1.90 -7.80
CA LYS A 110 9.55 3.10 -8.17
C LYS A 110 10.91 2.75 -8.77
N ASN A 111 11.59 1.74 -8.24
CA ASN A 111 12.88 1.27 -8.77
C ASN A 111 12.72 0.58 -10.13
N ILE A 112 11.67 -0.21 -10.34
CA ILE A 112 11.34 -0.81 -11.63
C ILE A 112 11.01 0.28 -12.66
N ALA A 113 10.17 1.24 -12.30
CA ALA A 113 9.82 2.38 -13.15
C ALA A 113 11.06 3.20 -13.54
N LYS A 114 11.96 3.47 -12.58
CA LYS A 114 13.23 4.16 -12.84
C LYS A 114 14.11 3.38 -13.83
N THR A 115 14.22 2.07 -13.65
CA THR A 115 15.01 1.20 -14.55
C THR A 115 14.43 1.17 -15.97
N ASN A 116 13.10 1.08 -16.08
CA ASN A 116 12.43 1.15 -17.37
C ASN A 116 12.63 2.51 -18.05
N MET A 117 12.55 3.60 -17.28
CA MET A 117 12.81 4.96 -17.77
C MET A 117 14.23 5.09 -18.33
N THR A 118 15.24 4.56 -17.63
CA THR A 118 16.63 4.59 -18.11
C THR A 118 16.83 3.74 -19.37
N ASN A 119 16.15 2.59 -19.47
CA ASN A 119 16.21 1.76 -20.67
C ASN A 119 15.58 2.47 -21.88
N ILE A 120 14.42 3.11 -21.69
CA ILE A 120 13.75 3.89 -22.73
C ILE A 120 14.62 5.09 -23.16
N GLN A 121 15.22 5.82 -22.21
CA GLN A 121 16.14 6.92 -22.53
C GLN A 121 17.33 6.45 -23.37
N THR A 122 17.89 5.30 -23.03
CA THR A 122 18.99 4.69 -23.78
C THR A 122 18.56 4.32 -25.20
N GLN A 123 17.39 3.71 -25.36
CA GLN A 123 16.83 3.38 -26.69
C GLN A 123 16.56 4.64 -27.52
N LEU A 124 16.00 5.70 -26.91
CA LEU A 124 15.79 6.98 -27.58
C LEU A 124 17.10 7.58 -28.08
N GLN A 125 18.17 7.49 -27.28
CA GLN A 125 19.48 8.00 -27.67
C GLN A 125 20.05 7.24 -28.88
N TYR A 126 19.95 5.90 -28.89
CA TYR A 126 20.35 5.09 -30.05
C TYR A 126 19.55 5.45 -31.30
N MET A 127 18.22 5.55 -31.20
CA MET A 127 17.39 5.94 -32.35
C MET A 127 17.72 7.36 -32.85
N GLN A 128 18.05 8.29 -31.96
CA GLN A 128 18.45 9.64 -32.35
C GLN A 128 19.78 9.61 -33.14
N GLU A 129 20.72 8.77 -32.75
CA GLU A 129 21.97 8.57 -33.49
C GLU A 129 21.72 7.97 -34.87
N GLU A 130 20.89 6.91 -34.96
CA GLU A 130 20.50 6.31 -36.24
C GLU A 130 19.80 7.31 -37.17
N LEU A 131 18.89 8.14 -36.63
CA LEU A 131 18.22 9.19 -37.41
C LEU A 131 19.21 10.23 -37.94
N ASN A 132 20.22 10.60 -37.15
CA ASN A 132 21.26 11.51 -37.61
C ASN A 132 22.12 10.89 -38.72
N GLN A 133 22.48 9.61 -38.60
CA GLN A 133 23.19 8.89 -39.66
C GLN A 133 22.35 8.81 -40.93
N LEU A 134 21.07 8.46 -40.83
CA LEU A 134 20.16 8.37 -41.97
C LEU A 134 19.98 9.73 -42.66
N LYS A 135 19.90 10.82 -41.87
CA LYS A 135 19.86 12.19 -42.39
C LYS A 135 21.11 12.52 -43.21
N ASN A 136 22.29 12.15 -42.73
CA ASN A 136 23.55 12.37 -43.44
C ASN A 136 23.60 11.58 -44.76
N ILE A 137 23.23 10.29 -44.72
CA ILE A 137 23.15 9.45 -45.93
C ILE A 137 22.18 10.06 -46.94
N THR A 138 21.01 10.51 -46.48
CA THR A 138 20.00 11.14 -47.35
C THR A 138 20.55 12.41 -48.00
N SER A 139 21.29 13.24 -47.26
CA SER A 139 21.93 14.44 -47.80
C SER A 139 22.96 14.09 -48.88
N THR A 140 23.78 13.06 -48.66
CA THR A 140 24.76 12.60 -49.65
C THR A 140 24.08 12.09 -50.91
N LEU A 141 23.04 11.25 -50.77
CA LEU A 141 22.28 10.74 -51.92
C LEU A 141 21.57 11.86 -52.70
N GLN A 142 21.07 12.89 -52.01
CA GLN A 142 20.49 14.07 -52.68
C GLN A 142 21.54 14.82 -53.50
N GLN A 143 22.75 14.97 -52.97
CA GLN A 143 23.86 15.61 -53.69
C GLN A 143 24.28 14.79 -54.91
N GLU A 144 24.44 13.47 -54.76
CA GLU A 144 24.77 12.58 -55.88
C GLU A 144 23.67 12.61 -56.96
N ASN A 145 22.40 12.59 -56.57
CA ASN A 145 21.29 12.68 -57.52
C ASN A 145 21.30 14.00 -58.29
N TYR A 146 21.59 15.11 -57.60
CA TYR A 146 21.72 16.42 -58.23
C TYR A 146 22.87 16.45 -59.25
N LEU A 147 24.04 15.92 -58.90
CA LEU A 147 25.19 15.82 -59.80
C LEU A 147 24.85 14.97 -61.04
N MET A 148 24.26 13.79 -60.83
CA MET A 148 23.89 12.88 -61.91
C MET A 148 22.83 13.50 -62.84
N ARG A 149 21.84 14.22 -62.31
CA ARG A 149 20.87 14.99 -63.11
C ARG A 149 21.54 16.06 -63.97
N THR A 150 22.53 16.74 -63.39
CA THR A 150 23.29 17.79 -64.08
C THR A 150 24.12 17.20 -65.23
N GLU A 151 24.83 16.10 -64.98
CA GLU A 151 25.59 15.38 -66.02
C GLU A 151 24.69 14.86 -67.14
N LEU A 152 23.56 14.24 -66.81
CA LEU A 152 22.58 13.77 -67.79
C LEU A 152 22.03 14.91 -68.65
N TYR A 153 21.74 16.07 -68.05
CA TYR A 153 21.30 17.25 -68.79
C TYR A 153 22.37 17.71 -69.80
N HIS A 154 23.63 17.80 -69.38
CA HIS A 154 24.72 18.18 -70.27
C HIS A 154 24.94 17.16 -71.39
N PHE A 155 24.88 15.87 -71.07
CA PHE A 155 24.99 14.80 -72.05
C PHE A 155 23.86 14.85 -73.09
N TYR A 156 22.62 15.01 -72.64
CA TYR A 156 21.46 15.12 -73.53
C TYR A 156 21.56 16.35 -74.44
N ARG A 157 21.96 17.49 -73.89
CA ARG A 157 22.20 18.72 -74.67
C ARG A 157 23.30 18.55 -75.71
N TYR A 158 24.38 17.84 -75.38
CA TYR A 158 25.45 17.54 -76.33
C TYR A 158 24.97 16.69 -77.51
N LEU A 159 24.15 15.67 -77.23
CA LEU A 159 23.58 14.81 -78.27
C LEU A 159 22.61 15.56 -79.20
N GLN A 160 21.89 16.58 -78.73
CA GLN A 160 20.98 17.37 -79.57
C GLN A 160 21.67 18.37 -80.51
N ILE A 161 22.93 18.74 -80.21
CA ILE A 161 23.70 19.71 -81.01
C ILE A 161 24.49 19.01 -82.12
N LYS A 162 24.67 17.68 -82.05
CA LYS A 162 25.32 16.86 -83.08
C LYS A 162 24.29 16.27 -84.04
#